data_AF-A0A8D2G8N2-F1
#
_entry.id   AF-A0A8D2G8N2-F1
#
_cell.length_a   1.000
_cell.length_b   1.000
_cell.length_c   1.000
_cell.angle_alpha   90.00
_cell.angle_beta   90.00
_cell.angle_gamma   90.00
#
_symmetry.space_group_name_H-M   'P 1'
#
loop_
_entity.id
_entity.type
_entity.pdbx_description
1 polymer ?
#
loop_
_entity_poly.entity_id
_entity_poly.type
_entity_poly.pdbx_seq_one_letter_code
_entity_poly.pdbx_strand_id
1 'polypeptide(L)' 'MDSVAFEDVAVNFTQEEWSLLDPSQKNLYREVMQETLRNLASIEVFWEKESMKIQKKIIVEKFLARFQMTH' A
#
# COMPACT_ATOMS: atom_id res chain seq x y z
N MET A 1 -0.76 4.85 -21.46
CA MET A 1 -0.80 3.81 -20.42
C MET A 1 -2.13 4.02 -19.73
N ASP A 2 -3.12 3.19 -20.03
CA ASP A 2 -4.39 3.24 -19.30
C ASP A 2 -4.14 2.77 -17.86
N SER A 3 -4.74 3.47 -16.91
CA SER A 3 -4.65 3.13 -15.49
C SER A 3 -5.61 1.98 -15.19
N VAL A 4 -5.10 0.91 -14.61
CA VAL A 4 -5.91 -0.22 -14.13
C VAL A 4 -6.43 0.13 -12.73
N ALA A 5 -7.74 0.10 -12.54
CA ALA A 5 -8.37 0.31 -11.24
C ALA A 5 -8.43 -1.01 -10.45
N PHE A 6 -8.68 -0.93 -9.14
CA PHE A 6 -8.78 -2.13 -8.30
C PHE A 6 -9.96 -3.01 -8.74
N GLU A 7 -11.05 -2.37 -9.16
CA GLU A 7 -12.27 -3.00 -9.65
C GLU A 7 -12.02 -3.83 -10.92
N ASP A 8 -11.02 -3.46 -11.73
CA ASP A 8 -10.67 -4.17 -12.96
C ASP A 8 -9.96 -5.51 -12.70
N VAL A 9 -9.43 -5.71 -11.48
CA VAL A 9 -8.67 -6.91 -11.09
C VAL A 9 -9.30 -7.66 -9.91
N ALA A 10 -10.28 -7.07 -9.23
CA ALA A 10 -10.94 -7.67 -8.09
C ALA A 10 -11.95 -8.75 -8.52
N VAL A 11 -11.85 -9.93 -7.91
CA VAL A 11 -12.88 -10.97 -8.03
C VAL A 11 -13.75 -10.89 -6.78
N ASN A 12 -15.02 -10.54 -6.96
CA ASN A 12 -15.99 -10.43 -5.87
C ASN A 12 -17.04 -11.53 -5.99
N PHE A 13 -17.27 -12.25 -4.89
CA PHE A 13 -18.31 -13.27 -4.81
C PHE A 13 -19.41 -12.79 -3.85
N THR A 14 -20.67 -12.99 -4.23
CA THR A 14 -21.80 -12.96 -3.30
C THR A 14 -21.74 -14.15 -2.33
N GLN A 15 -22.55 -14.13 -1.27
CA GLN A 15 -22.57 -15.22 -0.29
C GLN A 15 -23.04 -16.54 -0.93
N GLU A 16 -24.01 -16.46 -1.84
CA GLU A 16 -24.54 -17.57 -2.61
C GLU A 16 -23.47 -18.15 -3.54
N GLU A 17 -22.77 -17.30 -4.31
CA GLU A 17 -21.68 -17.73 -5.18
C GLU A 17 -20.53 -18.34 -4.38
N TRP A 18 -20.15 -17.72 -3.25
CA TRP A 18 -19.14 -18.25 -2.36
C TRP A 18 -19.51 -19.63 -1.82
N SER A 19 -20.80 -19.89 -1.55
CA SER A 19 -21.25 -21.21 -1.08
C SER A 19 -21.02 -22.31 -2.12
N LEU A 20 -21.10 -21.97 -3.40
CA LEU A 20 -20.96 -22.88 -4.54
C LEU A 20 -19.51 -23.13 -4.97
N LEU A 21 -18.55 -22.32 -4.53
CA LEU A 21 -17.14 -22.51 -4.84
C LEU A 21 -16.61 -23.82 -4.26
N ASP A 22 -15.79 -24.50 -5.05
CA ASP A 22 -15.08 -25.68 -4.57
C ASP A 22 -13.99 -25.29 -3.54
N PRO A 23 -13.55 -26.25 -2.71
CA PRO A 23 -12.52 -25.97 -1.70
C PRO A 23 -11.22 -25.39 -2.26
N SER A 24 -10.83 -25.75 -3.50
CA SER A 24 -9.59 -25.26 -4.10
C SER A 24 -9.71 -23.78 -4.51
N GLN A 25 -10.86 -23.36 -5.04
CA GLN A 25 -11.15 -21.96 -5.34
C GLN A 25 -11.19 -21.09 -4.08
N LYS A 26 -11.79 -21.57 -2.99
CA LYS A 26 -11.79 -20.85 -1.70
C LYS A 26 -10.39 -20.70 -1.13
N ASN A 27 -9.56 -21.73 -1.25
CA ASN A 27 -8.17 -21.67 -0.84
C ASN A 27 -7.39 -20.66 -1.68
N LEU A 28 -7.53 -20.70 -3.01
CA LEU A 28 -6.88 -19.74 -3.91
C LEU A 28 -7.28 -18.29 -3.59
N TYR A 29 -8.57 -18.03 -3.39
CA TYR A 29 -9.04 -16.70 -2.99
C TYR A 29 -8.38 -16.23 -1.70
N ARG A 30 -8.28 -17.11 -0.69
CA ARG A 30 -7.62 -16.79 0.59
C ARG A 30 -6.13 -16.51 0.39
N GLU A 31 -5.43 -17.30 -0.42
CA GLU A 31 -4.01 -17.10 -0.72
C GLU A 31 -3.75 -15.77 -1.40
N VAL A 32 -4.52 -15.46 -2.45
CA VAL A 32 -4.45 -14.18 -3.17
C VAL A 32 -4.74 -13.01 -2.21
N MET A 33 -5.80 -13.10 -1.40
CA MET A 33 -6.15 -12.02 -0.47
C MET A 33 -5.07 -11.81 0.60
N GLN A 34 -4.46 -12.89 1.11
CA GLN A 34 -3.35 -12.80 2.04
C GLN A 34 -2.12 -12.13 1.41
N GLU A 35 -1.81 -12.44 0.15
CA GLU A 35 -0.72 -11.80 -0.57
C GLU A 35 -1.00 -10.31 -0.81
N THR A 36 -2.22 -9.96 -1.23
CA THR A 36 -2.65 -8.56 -1.39
C THR A 36 -2.49 -7.79 -0.09
N LEU A 37 -2.93 -8.33 1.06
CA LEU A 37 -2.76 -7.67 2.36
C LEU A 37 -1.28 -7.49 2.74
N ARG A 38 -0.44 -8.50 2.50
CA ARG A 38 1.01 -8.38 2.73
C ARG A 38 1.65 -7.29 1.86
N ASN A 39 1.25 -7.22 0.59
CA ASN A 39 1.76 -6.22 -0.34
C ASN A 39 1.33 -4.81 0.09
N LEU A 40 0.07 -4.62 0.49
CA LEU A 40 -0.43 -3.35 1.02
C LEU A 40 0.33 -2.91 2.29
N ALA A 41 0.55 -3.82 3.24
CA ALA A 41 1.32 -3.52 4.45
C ALA A 41 2.78 -3.14 4.13
N SER A 42 3.39 -3.80 3.14
CA SER A 42 4.74 -3.45 2.66
C SER A 42 4.80 -2.06 2.04
N ILE A 43 3.78 -1.71 1.24
CA ILE A 43 3.64 -0.37 0.64
C ILE A 43 3.47 0.70 1.73
N GLU A 44 2.64 0.45 2.75
CA GLU A 44 2.44 1.36 3.88
C GLU A 44 3.77 1.65 4.61
N VAL A 45 4.53 0.61 4.96
CA VAL A 45 5.84 0.73 5.61
C VAL A 45 6.83 1.48 4.72
N PHE A 46 6.80 1.23 3.41
CA PHE A 46 7.64 1.94 2.44
C PHE A 46 7.33 3.44 2.42
N TRP A 47 6.06 3.82 2.34
CA TRP A 47 5.63 5.23 2.35
C TRP A 47 5.98 5.93 3.66
N GLU A 48 5.82 5.26 4.80
CA GLU A 48 6.21 5.80 6.10
C GLU A 48 7.71 6.12 6.13
N LYS A 49 8.53 5.18 5.66
CA LYS A 49 9.99 5.36 5.59
C LYS A 49 10.40 6.51 4.68
N GLU A 50 9.79 6.62 3.49
CA GLU A 50 10.08 7.72 2.56
C GLU A 50 9.61 9.07 3.12
N SER A 51 8.43 9.11 3.73
CA SER A 51 7.92 10.31 4.42
C SER A 51 8.87 10.78 5.53
N MET A 52 9.37 9.86 6.37
CA MET A 52 10.34 10.18 7.42
C MET A 52 11.65 10.74 6.86
N LYS A 53 12.16 10.21 5.73
CA LYS A 53 13.38 10.73 5.08
C LYS A 53 13.17 12.16 4.59
N ILE A 54 12.04 12.42 3.93
CA ILE A 54 11.68 13.74 3.42
C ILE A 54 11.56 14.74 4.57
N GLN A 55 10.88 14.37 5.65
CA GLN A 55 10.75 15.23 6.84
C GLN A 55 12.09 15.58 7.45
N LYS A 56 13.00 14.61 7.63
CA LYS A 56 14.35 14.86 8.14
C LYS A 56 15.12 15.85 7.26
N LYS A 57 15.05 15.69 5.93
CA LYS A 57 15.70 16.61 4.98
C LYS A 57 15.17 18.04 5.13
N ILE A 58 13.85 18.20 5.18
CA ILE A 58 13.20 19.52 5.36
C ILE A 58 13.63 20.16 6.69
N ILE A 59 13.71 19.38 7.77
CA ILE A 59 14.14 19.89 9.08
C ILE A 59 15.57 20.41 9.02
N VAL A 60 16.48 19.65 8.40
CA VAL A 60 17.89 20.05 8.23
C VAL A 60 18.01 21.32 7.39
N GLU A 61 17.31 21.39 6.26
CA GLU A 61 17.31 22.58 5.40
C GLU A 61 16.76 23.81 6.12
N LYS A 62 15.66 23.66 6.87
CA LYS A 62 15.11 24.75 7.70
C LYS A 62 16.08 25.20 8.79
N PHE A 63 16.82 24.28 9.40
CA PHE A 63 17.83 24.61 10.40
C PHE A 63 19.01 25.36 9.77
N LEU A 64 19.51 24.87 8.64
CA LEU A 64 20.60 25.51 7.89
C LEU A 64 20.23 26.93 7.45
N ALA A 65 19.01 27.12 6.93
CA ALA A 65 18.51 28.43 6.56
C ALA A 65 18.44 29.40 7.75
N ARG A 66 17.99 28.94 8.93
CA ARG A 66 18.01 29.77 10.15
C ARG A 66 19.41 30.14 10.61
N PHE A 67 20.36 29.21 10.52
CA PHE A 67 21.76 29.48 10.85
C PHE A 67 22.38 30.52 9.90
N GLN A 68 22.06 30.45 8.60
CA GLN A 68 22.53 31.42 7.62
C GLN A 68 21.91 32.81 7.78
N MET A 69 20.67 32.93 8.26
CA MET A 69 20.02 34.24 8.50
C MET A 69 20.46 34.93 9.79
N THR A 70 21.21 34.25 10.66
CA THR A 70 21.68 34.79 11.95
C THR A 70 23.12 35.30 11.89
N HIS A 71 23.75 35.25 10.71
CA HIS A 71 25.07 35.79 10.39
C HIS A 71 24.97 36.74 9.21
#